data_AF-A0A2G9RI05-F1
#
_entry.id   AF-A0A2G9RI05-F1
#
_cell.length_a   1.000
_cell.length_b   1.000
_cell.length_c   1.000
_cell.angle_alpha   90.00
_cell.angle_beta   90.00
_cell.angle_gamma   90.00
#
_symmetry.space_group_name_H-M   'P 1'
#
loop_
_entity.id
_entity.type
_entity.pdbx_description
1 polymer ?
#
loop_
_entity_poly.entity_id
_entity_poly.type
_entity_poly.pdbx_seq_one_letter_code
_entity_poly.pdbx_strand_id
1 'polypeptide(L)'
;MEKAKKESKQKDEGKDLPIADHEFPSKEYETYLRWSLRFQQLQRELEKRFPGQLEFEGEATPTATGWLEVKVNGKLVHSKKNGDGYVDKESKLLKIVAAVEAALKK
;
A
#
# COMPACT_ATOMS: atom_id res chain seq x y z
N MET A 1 -6.89 -26.43 37.95
CA MET A 1 -6.15 -27.05 36.84
C MET A 1 -7.12 -27.11 35.66
N GLU A 2 -7.42 -25.99 35.01
CA GLU A 2 -6.60 -25.37 33.96
C GLU A 2 -6.06 -26.39 32.97
N LYS A 3 -6.69 -26.48 31.79
CA LYS A 3 -6.04 -26.25 30.48
C LYS A 3 -7.07 -25.76 29.47
N ALA A 4 -6.89 -24.51 29.04
CA ALA A 4 -7.63 -23.88 27.96
C ALA A 4 -7.21 -24.49 26.62
N LYS A 5 -8.19 -24.89 25.80
CA LYS A 5 -7.98 -25.17 24.38
C LYS A 5 -8.48 -23.94 23.61
N LYS A 6 -7.52 -23.13 23.15
CA LYS A 6 -7.76 -21.90 22.39
C LYS A 6 -8.10 -22.33 20.96
N GLU A 7 -9.38 -22.28 20.60
CA GLU A 7 -9.81 -22.35 19.21
C GLU A 7 -9.45 -21.04 18.50
N SER A 8 -8.41 -21.11 17.67
CA SER A 8 -8.03 -20.04 16.76
C SER A 8 -9.04 -19.97 15.62
N LYS A 9 -10.06 -19.13 15.78
CA LYS A 9 -10.97 -18.79 14.70
C LYS A 9 -10.31 -17.74 13.80
N GLN A 10 -9.72 -18.23 12.72
CA GLN A 10 -9.26 -17.44 11.60
C GLN A 10 -10.47 -16.73 10.99
N LYS A 11 -10.57 -15.41 11.21
CA LYS A 11 -11.56 -14.57 10.55
C LYS A 11 -10.98 -14.14 9.22
N ASP A 12 -11.40 -14.86 8.18
CA ASP A 12 -11.41 -14.40 6.80
C ASP A 12 -12.44 -13.26 6.73
N GLU A 13 -12.01 -12.03 7.00
CA GLU A 13 -12.86 -10.85 6.80
C GLU A 13 -12.75 -10.44 5.34
N GLY A 14 -13.73 -10.98 4.60
CA GLY A 14 -14.08 -10.53 3.27
C GLY A 14 -14.25 -9.02 3.19
N LYS A 15 -14.12 -8.56 1.95
CA LYS A 15 -14.10 -7.16 1.51
C LYS A 15 -15.42 -6.45 1.80
N ASP A 16 -15.65 -6.02 3.03
CA ASP A 16 -16.69 -5.05 3.35
C ASP A 16 -16.17 -3.64 3.04
N LEU A 17 -16.14 -3.31 1.76
CA LEU A 17 -16.13 -1.91 1.35
C LEU A 17 -17.52 -1.34 1.69
N PRO A 18 -17.64 -0.29 2.50
CA PRO A 18 -18.94 0.24 2.90
C PRO A 18 -19.71 0.69 1.65
N ILE A 19 -20.86 0.05 1.43
CA ILE A 19 -21.79 0.34 0.35
C ILE A 19 -22.41 1.72 0.60
N ALA A 20 -22.39 2.52 -0.46
CA ALA A 20 -22.67 3.94 -0.48
C ALA A 20 -24.17 4.22 -0.40
N ASP A 21 -24.71 4.26 0.82
CA ASP A 21 -26.12 4.61 1.05
C ASP A 21 -26.27 5.87 1.94
N HIS A 22 -25.20 6.63 2.19
CA HIS A 22 -25.26 7.83 3.04
C HIS A 22 -24.73 9.07 2.31
N GLU A 23 -25.51 10.16 2.38
CA GLU A 23 -25.20 11.48 1.85
C GLU A 23 -23.75 11.90 2.15
N PHE A 24 -23.00 12.14 1.07
CA PHE A 24 -21.61 12.60 1.00
C PHE A 24 -20.53 11.68 1.62
N PRO A 25 -19.45 11.37 0.88
CA PRO A 25 -18.39 10.52 1.39
C PRO A 25 -17.73 11.18 2.59
N SER A 26 -17.56 10.43 3.69
CA SER A 26 -16.81 10.90 4.84
C SER A 26 -15.37 11.26 4.43
N LYS A 27 -14.73 12.18 5.17
CA LYS A 27 -13.35 12.62 4.91
C LYS A 27 -12.36 11.43 4.87
N GLU A 28 -12.66 10.39 5.63
CA GLU A 28 -11.92 9.13 5.66
C GLU A 28 -12.07 8.36 4.34
N TYR A 29 -13.28 8.31 3.78
CA TYR A 29 -13.54 7.67 2.48
C TYR A 29 -12.87 8.40 1.33
N GLU A 30 -12.90 9.74 1.30
CA GLU A 30 -12.16 10.52 0.30
C GLU A 30 -10.64 10.29 0.39
N THR A 31 -10.12 10.17 1.61
CA THR A 31 -8.70 9.87 1.87
C THR A 31 -8.35 8.47 1.36
N TYR A 32 -9.22 7.49 1.62
CA TYR A 32 -9.07 6.12 1.12
C TYR A 32 -9.08 6.09 -0.42
N LEU A 33 -10.04 6.74 -1.08
CA LEU A 33 -10.11 6.81 -2.54
C LEU A 33 -8.85 7.46 -3.14
N ARG A 34 -8.37 8.56 -2.54
CA ARG A 34 -7.15 9.23 -3.01
C ARG A 34 -5.93 8.33 -2.85
N TRP A 35 -5.82 7.60 -1.75
CA TRP A 35 -4.73 6.64 -1.53
C TRP A 35 -4.82 5.46 -2.52
N SER A 36 -6.00 4.84 -2.66
CA SER A 36 -6.20 3.66 -3.50
C SER A 36 -5.86 3.93 -4.96
N LEU A 37 -6.27 5.08 -5.48
CA LEU A 37 -5.94 5.50 -6.85
C LEU A 37 -4.42 5.62 -7.06
N ARG A 38 -3.70 6.21 -6.10
CA ARG A 38 -2.24 6.40 -6.20
C ARG A 38 -1.48 5.08 -6.03
N PHE A 39 -1.94 4.24 -5.11
CA PHE A 39 -1.39 2.90 -4.91
C PHE A 39 -1.57 2.04 -6.16
N GLN A 40 -2.79 1.98 -6.72
CA GLN A 40 -3.08 1.23 -7.95
C GLN A 40 -2.31 1.74 -9.17
N GLN A 41 -2.03 3.05 -9.26
CA GLN A 41 -1.18 3.60 -10.31
C GLN A 41 0.26 3.09 -10.18
N LEU A 42 0.83 3.14 -8.97
CA LEU A 42 2.18 2.65 -8.72
C LEU A 42 2.29 1.14 -8.95
N GLN A 43 1.32 0.35 -8.48
CA GLN A 43 1.26 -1.09 -8.72
C GLN A 43 1.28 -1.40 -10.22
N ARG A 44 0.42 -0.76 -11.01
CA ARG A 44 0.36 -0.97 -12.46
C ARG A 44 1.67 -0.64 -13.15
N GLU A 45 2.32 0.46 -12.77
CA GLU A 45 3.61 0.84 -13.37
C GLU A 45 4.74 -0.13 -13.01
N LEU A 46 4.72 -0.69 -11.80
CA LEU A 46 5.70 -1.71 -11.39
C LEU A 46 5.42 -3.06 -12.03
N GLU A 47 4.15 -3.46 -12.12
CA GLU A 47 3.73 -4.74 -12.72
C GLU A 47 4.00 -4.77 -14.24
N LYS A 48 3.88 -3.64 -14.94
CA LYS A 48 4.31 -3.53 -16.35
C LYS A 48 5.80 -3.82 -16.54
N ARG A 49 6.64 -3.51 -15.54
CA ARG A 49 8.10 -3.68 -15.61
C ARG A 49 8.54 -5.05 -15.07
N PHE A 50 7.83 -5.58 -14.08
CA PHE A 50 8.13 -6.83 -13.40
C PHE A 50 6.89 -7.74 -13.34
N PRO A 51 6.41 -8.25 -14.49
CA PRO A 51 5.16 -9.00 -14.55
C PRO A 51 5.27 -10.29 -13.73
N GLY A 52 4.38 -10.45 -12.74
CA GLY A 52 4.28 -11.66 -11.91
C GLY A 52 5.45 -11.89 -10.94
N GLN A 53 6.34 -10.92 -10.75
CA GLN A 53 7.52 -11.06 -9.90
C GLN A 53 7.39 -10.33 -8.55
N LEU A 54 6.33 -9.53 -8.37
CA LEU A 54 6.15 -8.67 -7.19
C LEU A 54 4.86 -9.03 -6.46
N GLU A 55 4.95 -9.03 -5.13
CA GLU A 55 3.81 -9.00 -4.23
C GLU A 55 3.67 -7.59 -3.67
N PHE A 56 2.44 -7.08 -3.64
CA PHE A 56 2.16 -5.73 -3.20
C PHE A 56 1.29 -5.74 -1.95
N GLU A 57 1.78 -5.13 -0.89
CA GLU A 57 1.01 -4.84 0.31
C GLU A 57 0.84 -3.33 0.44
N GLY A 58 -0.34 -2.90 0.90
CA GLY A 58 -0.65 -1.48 1.05
C GLY A 58 -1.56 -1.24 2.25
N GLU A 59 -1.14 -0.33 3.12
CA GLU A 59 -1.92 0.12 4.27
C GLU A 59 -2.28 1.60 4.08
N ALA A 60 -3.58 1.90 4.05
CA ALA A 60 -4.07 3.26 4.11
C ALA A 60 -4.07 3.72 5.58
N THR A 61 -3.65 4.96 5.84
CA THR A 61 -3.72 5.57 7.17
C THR A 61 -4.77 6.68 7.17
N PRO A 62 -6.05 6.37 7.53
CA PRO A 62 -7.15 7.33 7.35
C PRO A 62 -6.98 8.60 8.18
N THR A 63 -6.31 8.50 9.32
CA THR A 63 -6.08 9.60 10.26
C THR A 63 -4.77 10.34 10.02
N ALA A 64 -3.81 9.76 9.27
CA ALA A 64 -2.52 10.35 8.99
C ALA A 64 -2.44 10.81 7.54
N THR A 65 -2.73 12.09 7.31
CA THR A 65 -2.66 12.65 5.96
C THR A 65 -1.22 12.99 5.57
N GLY A 66 -0.92 12.87 4.27
CA GLY A 66 0.32 13.36 3.70
C GLY A 66 1.50 12.40 3.74
N TRP A 67 1.34 11.17 4.25
CA TRP A 67 2.38 10.15 4.25
C TRP A 67 2.27 9.23 3.03
N LEU A 68 3.42 8.85 2.49
CA LEU A 68 3.56 7.80 1.48
C LEU A 68 4.93 7.21 1.70
N GLU A 69 4.96 5.96 2.12
CA GLU A 69 6.20 5.22 2.37
C GLU A 69 6.19 3.97 1.49
N VAL A 70 7.22 3.83 0.68
CA VAL A 70 7.41 2.65 -0.16
C VAL A 70 8.58 1.87 0.41
N LYS A 71 8.32 0.60 0.72
CA LYS A 71 9.34 -0.34 1.17
C LYS A 71 9.47 -1.46 0.14
N VAL A 72 10.70 -1.87 -0.14
CA VAL A 72 11.01 -3.02 -0.99
C VAL A 72 11.76 -4.02 -0.13
N ASN A 73 11.19 -5.21 0.06
CA ASN A 73 11.75 -6.26 0.92
C ASN A 73 12.16 -5.73 2.32
N GLY A 74 11.27 -4.96 2.95
CA GLY A 74 11.49 -4.33 4.26
C GLY A 74 12.36 -3.06 4.27
N LYS A 75 13.04 -2.72 3.17
CA LYS A 75 13.89 -1.51 3.08
C LYS A 75 13.09 -0.30 2.60
N LEU A 76 13.14 0.82 3.33
CA LEU A 76 12.52 2.08 2.91
C LEU A 76 13.26 2.65 1.69
N VAL A 77 12.56 2.77 0.55
CA VAL A 77 13.11 3.26 -0.73
C VAL A 77 12.62 4.66 -1.09
N HIS A 78 11.43 5.01 -0.61
CA HIS A 78 10.82 6.31 -0.86
C HIS A 78 9.98 6.72 0.35
N SER A 79 10.16 7.95 0.84
CA SER A 79 9.32 8.49 1.91
C SER A 79 8.95 9.93 1.62
N LYS A 80 7.65 10.15 1.41
CA LYS A 80 7.10 11.50 1.31
C LYS A 80 7.34 12.30 2.59
N LYS A 81 7.26 11.64 3.76
CA LYS A 81 7.50 12.27 5.06
C LYS A 81 8.93 12.79 5.19
N ASN A 82 9.89 12.10 4.58
CA ASN A 82 11.30 12.49 4.55
C ASN A 82 11.66 13.49 3.44
N GLY A 83 10.67 14.06 2.76
CA GLY A 83 10.87 15.08 1.73
C GLY A 83 10.95 14.55 0.29
N ASP A 84 10.83 13.25 0.04
CA ASP A 84 10.86 12.72 -1.35
C ASP A 84 9.59 13.11 -2.15
N GLY A 85 8.54 13.60 -1.48
CA GLY A 85 7.26 13.94 -2.11
C GLY A 85 6.51 12.72 -2.68
N TYR A 86 5.50 12.96 -3.51
CA TYR A 86 4.79 11.88 -4.22
C TYR A 86 5.60 11.35 -5.42
N VAL A 87 5.30 10.12 -5.83
CA VAL A 87 5.92 9.42 -6.98
C VAL A 87 5.24 9.87 -8.29
N ASP A 88 5.27 11.17 -8.57
CA ASP A 88 4.62 11.75 -9.76
C ASP A 88 5.57 11.89 -10.96
N LYS A 89 6.88 11.71 -10.74
CA LYS A 89 7.93 11.86 -11.76
C LYS A 89 8.58 10.52 -12.04
N GLU A 90 8.93 10.29 -13.30
CA GLU A 90 9.60 9.07 -13.73
C GLU A 90 10.92 8.83 -12.98
N SER A 91 11.69 9.88 -12.69
CA SER A 91 12.94 9.76 -11.91
C SER A 91 12.72 9.15 -10.52
N LYS A 92 11.59 9.43 -9.87
CA LYS A 92 11.23 8.84 -8.57
C LYS A 92 10.76 7.40 -8.72
N LEU A 93 10.01 7.10 -9.78
CA LEU A 93 9.62 5.73 -10.09
C LEU A 93 10.85 4.86 -10.36
N LEU A 94 11.82 5.36 -11.13
CA LEU A 94 13.07 4.66 -11.45
C LEU A 94 13.89 4.33 -10.19
N LYS A 95 13.86 5.19 -9.15
CA LYS A 95 14.49 4.89 -7.85
C LYS A 95 13.88 3.64 -7.19
N ILE A 96 12.55 3.48 -7.26
CA ILE A 96 11.84 2.32 -6.74
C ILE A 96 12.15 1.09 -7.60
N VAL A 97 12.09 1.23 -8.93
CA VAL A 97 12.41 0.16 -9.90
C VAL A 97 13.83 -0.36 -9.66
N ALA A 98 14.83 0.50 -9.55
CA ALA A 98 16.22 0.09 -9.29
C ALA A 98 16.36 -0.65 -7.95
N ALA A 99 15.61 -0.24 -6.92
CA ALA A 99 15.60 -0.95 -5.64
C ALA A 99 14.93 -2.33 -5.74
N VAL A 100 13.87 -2.45 -6.53
CA VAL A 100 13.22 -3.72 -6.85
C VAL A 100 14.17 -4.64 -7.64
N GLU A 101 14.83 -4.14 -8.69
CA GLU A 101 15.83 -4.92 -9.44
C GLU A 101 16.96 -5.42 -8.55
N ALA A 102 17.45 -4.56 -7.65
CA ALA A 102 18.49 -4.93 -6.70
C ALA A 102 18.00 -5.98 -5.68
N ALA A 103 16.71 -5.98 -5.34
CA ALA A 103 16.10 -6.99 -4.48
C ALA A 103 15.86 -8.32 -5.20
N LEU A 104 15.53 -8.29 -6.50
CA LEU A 104 15.29 -9.49 -7.32
C LEU A 104 16.59 -10.18 -7.76
N LYS A 105 17.69 -9.44 -7.93
CA LYS A 105 19.02 -9.99 -8.28
C LYS A 105 19.73 -10.70 -7.12
N LYS A 106 19.07 -10.84 -5.98
CA LYS A 106 19.66 -11.32 -4.73
C LYS A 106 19.17 -12.72 -4.41
#